data_AF-A0A7X7RSL4-F1
#
_entry.id   AF-A0A7X7RSL4-F1
#
_cell.length_a   1.000
_cell.length_b   1.000
_cell.length_c   1.000
_cell.angle_alpha   90.00
_cell.angle_beta   90.00
_cell.angle_gamma   90.00
#
_symmetry.space_group_name_H-M   'P 1'
#
loop_
_entity.id
_entity.type
_entity.pdbx_description
1 polymer ?
#
loop_
_entity_poly.entity_id
_entity_poly.type
_entity_poly.pdbx_seq_one_letter_code
_entity_poly.pdbx_strand_id
1 'polypeptide(L)'
;MKIVVIDGQGGNVGKLLIERLKNKFEDAQIIAVGTNSIATANMLKAGVRQGATGENATIVNCRDADYIVGPIGIVIADSLLGEITPAMAVAV
;
A
#
# COMPACT_ATOMS: atom_id res chain seq x y z
N MET A 1 -13.25 9.53 0.06
CA MET A 1 -12.41 8.83 -0.93
C MET A 1 -11.34 8.05 -0.20
N LYS A 2 -11.34 6.73 -0.31
CA LYS A 2 -10.39 5.81 0.30
C LYS A 2 -9.30 5.45 -0.72
N ILE A 3 -8.07 5.83 -0.43
CA ILE A 3 -6.89 5.49 -1.24
C ILE A 3 -6.03 4.53 -0.44
N VAL A 4 -5.82 3.34 -0.98
CA VAL A 4 -4.90 2.35 -0.42
C VAL A 4 -3.58 2.44 -1.16
N VAL A 5 -2.50 2.73 -0.44
CA VAL A 5 -1.14 2.72 -0.99
C VAL A 5 -0.47 1.44 -0.58
N ILE A 6 -0.10 0.61 -1.55
CA ILE A 6 0.60 -0.66 -1.34
C ILE A 6 2.06 -0.51 -1.75
N ASP A 7 2.98 -0.99 -0.91
CA ASP A 7 4.41 -1.01 -1.22
C ASP A 7 5.07 -2.26 -0.62
N GLY A 8 6.18 -2.68 -1.23
CA GLY A 8 7.01 -3.79 -0.76
C GLY A 8 8.50 -3.51 -0.87
N GLN A 9 9.34 -4.47 -0.48
CA GLN A 9 10.82 -4.36 -0.45
C GLN A 9 11.40 -3.21 0.42
N GLY A 10 10.60 -2.22 0.83
CA GLY A 10 11.06 -1.05 1.59
C GLY A 10 11.68 0.07 0.73
N GLY A 11 11.55 0.03 -0.60
CA GLY A 11 12.18 0.94 -1.56
C GLY A 11 11.65 2.40 -1.58
N ASN A 12 10.81 2.77 -0.61
CA ASN A 12 10.21 4.11 -0.43
C ASN A 12 9.30 4.61 -1.56
N VAL A 13 8.92 3.76 -2.52
CA VAL A 13 8.00 4.15 -3.60
C VAL A 13 6.65 4.56 -3.00
N GLY A 14 6.11 3.75 -2.09
CA GLY A 14 4.86 4.04 -1.38
C GLY A 14 4.95 5.32 -0.55
N LYS A 15 6.10 5.57 0.10
CA LYS A 15 6.31 6.81 0.88
C LYS A 15 6.17 8.05 -0.01
N LEU A 16 6.85 8.08 -1.17
CA LEU A 16 6.79 9.19 -2.11
C LEU A 16 5.37 9.40 -2.66
N LEU A 17 4.66 8.31 -2.94
CA LEU A 17 3.26 8.37 -3.40
C LEU A 17 2.37 9.01 -2.34
N ILE A 18 2.49 8.61 -1.07
CA ILE A 18 1.71 9.18 0.03
C ILE A 18 1.97 10.68 0.19
N GLU A 19 3.24 11.12 0.17
CA GLU A 19 3.59 12.54 0.30
C GLU A 19 2.91 13.37 -0.80
N ARG A 20 2.89 12.87 -2.05
CA ARG A 20 2.22 13.54 -3.16
C ARG A 20 0.70 13.53 -3.05
N LEU A 21 0.13 12.40 -2.65
CA LEU A 21 -1.32 12.23 -2.53
C LEU A 21 -1.89 13.13 -1.42
N LYS A 22 -1.23 13.19 -0.27
CA LYS A 22 -1.63 14.06 0.84
C LYS A 22 -1.68 15.54 0.45
N ASN A 23 -0.69 16.00 -0.30
CA ASN A 23 -0.65 17.40 -0.75
C ASN A 23 -1.73 17.74 -1.77
N LYS A 24 -2.29 16.74 -2.45
CA LYS A 24 -3.30 16.94 -3.50
C LYS A 24 -4.73 16.69 -3.01
N PHE A 25 -4.91 15.83 -2.01
CA PHE A 25 -6.21 15.38 -1.53
C PHE A 25 -6.26 15.40 0.00
N GLU A 26 -6.50 16.58 0.58
CA GLU A 26 -6.50 16.78 2.04
C GLU A 26 -7.56 15.93 2.76
N ASP A 27 -8.74 15.73 2.14
CA ASP A 27 -9.86 14.97 2.71
C ASP A 27 -9.82 13.46 2.39
N ALA A 28 -8.79 12.98 1.68
CA ALA A 28 -8.70 11.58 1.34
C ALA A 28 -8.25 10.74 2.54
N GLN A 29 -8.94 9.61 2.76
CA GLN A 29 -8.47 8.59 3.69
C GLN A 29 -7.37 7.79 2.99
N ILE A 30 -6.12 8.10 3.29
CA ILE A 30 -4.96 7.39 2.76
C ILE A 30 -4.51 6.33 3.77
N ILE A 31 -4.51 5.06 3.35
CA ILE A 31 -4.10 3.91 4.15
C ILE A 31 -2.82 3.32 3.56
N ALA A 32 -1.77 3.21 4.38
CA ALA A 32 -0.53 2.55 4.00
C ALA A 32 -0.62 1.04 4.27
N VAL A 33 -0.43 0.21 3.23
CA VAL A 33 -0.41 -1.25 3.37
C VAL A 33 0.92 -1.77 2.86
N GLY A 34 1.83 -2.11 3.77
CA GLY A 34 3.08 -2.74 3.36
C GLY A 34 2.92 -4.25 3.22
N THR A 35 3.58 -4.83 2.23
CA THR A 35 3.74 -6.29 2.14
C THR A 35 4.68 -6.83 3.25
N ASN A 36 5.52 -5.95 3.80
CA ASN A 36 6.37 -6.19 4.95
C ASN A 36 6.40 -4.98 5.91
N SER A 37 6.88 -5.18 7.13
CA SER A 37 6.87 -4.14 8.18
C SER A 37 7.75 -2.93 7.88
N ILE A 38 8.84 -3.09 7.12
CA ILE A 38 9.73 -1.98 6.74
C ILE A 38 9.02 -1.07 5.73
N ALA A 39 8.35 -1.63 4.73
CA ALA A 39 7.55 -0.87 3.76
C ALA A 39 6.46 -0.07 4.47
N THR A 40 5.69 -0.69 5.38
CA THR A 40 4.67 0.00 6.19
C THR A 40 5.27 1.13 7.01
N ALA A 41 6.37 0.88 7.73
CA ALA A 41 7.03 1.89 8.57
C ALA A 41 7.53 3.08 7.74
N ASN A 42 8.07 2.83 6.54
CA ASN A 42 8.53 3.89 5.65
C ASN A 42 7.37 4.74 5.13
N MET A 43 6.24 4.12 4.78
CA MET A 43 5.02 4.83 4.38
C MET A 43 4.42 5.65 5.54
N LEU A 44 4.37 5.13 6.76
CA LEU A 44 3.89 5.87 7.94
C LEU A 44 4.70 7.14 8.21
N LYS A 45 6.01 7.14 7.91
CA LYS A 45 6.86 8.34 8.01
C LYS A 45 6.47 9.48 7.05
N ALA A 46 5.65 9.22 6.02
CA ALA A 46 5.04 10.26 5.19
C ALA A 46 3.86 10.99 5.91
N GLY A 47 3.54 10.57 7.13
CA GLY A 47 2.57 11.23 8.00
C GLY A 47 1.12 10.83 7.74
N VAL A 48 0.87 9.62 7.21
CA VAL A 48 -0.46 8.99 7.28
C VAL A 48 -0.65 8.38 8.67
N ARG A 49 -1.92 8.31 9.12
CA ARG A 49 -2.27 7.80 10.45
C ARG A 49 -2.63 6.31 10.45
N GLN A 50 -2.95 5.74 9.29
CA GLN A 50 -3.41 4.37 9.15
C GLN A 50 -2.38 3.55 8.39
N GLY A 51 -1.89 2.49 9.03
CA GLY A 51 -0.91 1.58 8.46
C GLY A 51 -1.19 0.15 8.87
N ALA A 52 -1.07 -0.80 7.95
CA ALA A 52 -1.20 -2.22 8.20
C ALA A 52 -0.19 -3.02 7.35
N THR A 53 0.10 -4.26 7.73
CA THR A 53 1.11 -5.09 7.05
C THR A 53 0.58 -6.47 6.72
N GLY A 54 0.97 -7.00 5.54
CA GLY A 54 0.82 -8.40 5.16
C GLY A 54 -0.40 -8.69 4.28
N GLU A 55 -0.60 -9.99 4.02
CA GLU A 55 -1.62 -10.49 3.08
C GLU A 55 -3.03 -10.04 3.46
N ASN A 56 -3.47 -10.33 4.68
CA ASN A 56 -4.84 -9.99 5.09
C ASN A 56 -5.07 -8.46 5.14
N ALA A 57 -4.05 -7.68 5.48
CA ALA A 57 -4.14 -6.22 5.43
C ALA A 57 -4.41 -5.74 4.01
N THR A 58 -3.76 -6.35 3.01
CA THR A 58 -3.99 -6.06 1.59
C THR A 58 -5.41 -6.44 1.19
N ILE A 59 -5.81 -7.68 1.44
CA ILE A 59 -7.13 -8.19 1.06
C ILE A 59 -8.26 -7.36 1.66
N VAL A 60 -8.19 -7.05 2.96
CA VAL A 60 -9.25 -6.31 3.65
C VAL A 60 -9.35 -4.87 3.15
N ASN A 61 -8.21 -4.19 2.96
CA ASN A 61 -8.25 -2.78 2.59
C ASN A 61 -8.61 -2.55 1.12
N CYS A 62 -8.34 -3.50 0.23
CA CYS A 62 -8.65 -3.37 -1.21
C CYS A 62 -10.15 -3.56 -1.52
N ARG A 63 -10.89 -4.30 -0.70
CA ARG A 63 -12.32 -4.64 -0.95
C ARG A 63 -13.24 -3.44 -1.15
N ASP A 64 -12.94 -2.32 -0.50
CA ASP A 64 -13.73 -1.09 -0.46
C ASP A 64 -12.86 0.14 -0.80
N ALA A 65 -11.70 -0.07 -1.43
CA ALA A 65 -10.86 1.03 -1.90
C ALA A 65 -11.48 1.71 -3.13
N ASP A 66 -11.51 3.04 -3.15
CA ASP A 66 -11.82 3.78 -4.39
C ASP A 66 -10.63 3.74 -5.35
N TYR A 67 -9.41 3.78 -4.79
CA TYR A 67 -8.16 3.72 -5.54
C TYR A 67 -7.13 2.85 -4.81
N ILE A 68 -6.45 1.98 -5.56
CA ILE A 68 -5.29 1.24 -5.11
C ILE A 68 -4.07 1.73 -5.89
N VAL A 69 -3.00 2.11 -5.20
CA VAL A 69 -1.83 2.75 -5.80
C VAL A 69 -0.55 2.10 -5.28
N GLY A 70 0.38 1.76 -6.15
CA GLY A 70 1.65 1.17 -5.77
C GLY A 70 2.48 0.77 -6.98
N PRO A 71 3.63 0.09 -6.78
CA PRO A 71 4.44 -0.42 -7.87
C PRO A 71 3.69 -1.54 -8.61
N ILE A 72 3.94 -1.73 -9.90
CA ILE A 72 3.25 -2.74 -10.73
C ILE A 72 3.35 -4.17 -10.18
N GLY A 73 4.36 -4.48 -9.35
CA GLY A 73 4.50 -5.78 -8.72
C GLY A 73 3.30 -6.18 -7.84
N ILE A 74 2.55 -5.24 -7.27
CA ILE A 74 1.45 -5.56 -6.35
C ILE A 74 0.32 -6.38 -6.98
N VAL A 75 0.19 -6.39 -8.31
CA VAL A 75 -0.79 -7.19 -9.08
C VAL A 75 -0.18 -8.46 -9.69
N ILE A 76 1.09 -8.75 -9.40
CA ILE A 76 1.81 -9.91 -9.95
C ILE A 76 2.12 -10.86 -8.80
N ALA A 77 1.46 -12.02 -8.80
CA ALA A 77 1.71 -13.09 -7.83
C ALA A 77 3.20 -13.49 -7.84
N ASP A 78 3.72 -13.79 -6.66
CA ASP A 78 5.10 -14.18 -6.37
C ASP A 78 6.17 -13.13 -6.74
N SER A 79 5.74 -11.91 -7.08
CA SER A 79 6.66 -10.80 -7.32
C SER A 79 7.25 -10.24 -6.02
N LEU A 80 8.15 -9.27 -6.15
CA LEU A 80 8.86 -8.66 -5.01
C LEU A 80 9.54 -9.71 -4.12
N LEU A 81 10.21 -10.68 -4.76
CA LEU A 81 10.86 -11.82 -4.09
C LEU A 81 9.87 -12.68 -3.26
N GLY A 82 8.62 -12.80 -3.70
CA GLY A 82 7.60 -13.60 -3.03
C GLY A 82 6.82 -12.87 -1.93
N GLU A 83 6.99 -11.55 -1.79
CA GLU A 83 6.20 -10.76 -0.85
C GLU A 83 4.73 -10.59 -1.29
N ILE A 84 4.46 -10.68 -2.59
CA ILE A 84 3.10 -10.64 -3.13
C ILE A 84 2.58 -12.07 -3.27
N THR A 85 1.63 -12.45 -2.44
CA THR A 85 0.98 -13.75 -2.57
C THR A 85 -0.06 -13.74 -3.69
N PRO A 86 -0.47 -14.91 -4.21
CA PRO A 86 -1.58 -14.98 -5.16
C PRO A 86 -2.88 -14.34 -4.66
N ALA A 87 -3.18 -14.45 -3.36
CA ALA A 87 -4.38 -13.85 -2.78
C ALA A 87 -4.30 -12.32 -2.72
N MET A 88 -3.11 -11.77 -2.52
CA MET A 88 -2.89 -10.32 -2.61
C MET A 88 -3.08 -9.82 -4.03
N ALA A 89 -2.49 -10.48 -5.02
CA ALA A 89 -2.59 -10.09 -6.43
C ALA A 89 -4.03 -10.12 -6.96
N VAL A 90 -4.88 -11.03 -6.47
CA VAL A 90 -6.31 -11.09 -6.83
C VAL A 90 -7.13 -10.00 -6.13
N ALA A 91 -6.70 -9.56 -4.94
CA ALA A 91 -7.41 -8.53 -4.19
C ALA A 91 -7.17 -7.12 -4.72
N VAL A 92 -6.02 -6.89 -5.37
CA VAL A 92 -5.66 -5.62 -6.00
C VAL A 92 -6.22 -5.52 -7.41
#